data_AF-A7RKZ3-F1
#
_entry.id   AF-A7RKZ3-F1
#
_cell.length_a   1.000
_cell.length_b   1.000
_cell.length_c   1.000
_cell.angle_alpha   90.00
_cell.angle_beta   90.00
_cell.angle_gamma   90.00
#
_symmetry.space_group_name_H-M   'P 1'
#
loop_
_entity.id
_entity.type
_entity.pdbx_description
1 polymer ?
#
loop_
_entity_poly.entity_id
_entity_poly.type
_entity_poly.pdbx_seq_one_letter_code
_entity_poly.pdbx_strand_id
1 'polypeptide(L)'
;KKKPWGNASYSDLIARAITQSTKQKLTLPQIYEWFVENVSYFRDREHLPSTKGWKNAIRHTLSLRQRFVRTVDPTNPYRSWWSLASE
;
A
#
# COMPACT_ATOMS: atom_id res chain seq x y z
N LYS A 1 -12.54 -6.30 -17.90
CA LYS A 1 -13.23 -6.67 -16.63
C LYS A 1 -12.93 -5.59 -15.58
N LYS A 2 -13.95 -4.90 -15.05
CA LYS A 2 -13.78 -3.92 -13.96
C LYS A 2 -13.31 -4.66 -12.69
N LYS A 3 -12.39 -4.06 -11.93
CA LYS A 3 -11.99 -4.62 -10.63
C LYS A 3 -13.16 -4.42 -9.67
N PRO A 4 -13.33 -5.32 -8.68
CA PRO A 4 -14.46 -5.24 -7.75
C PRO A 4 -14.41 -4.03 -6.80
N TRP A 5 -13.31 -3.27 -6.81
CA TRP A 5 -13.15 -1.98 -6.11
C TRP A 5 -13.16 -0.77 -7.06
N GLY A 6 -13.57 -0.95 -8.32
CA GLY A 6 -13.69 0.13 -9.31
C GLY A 6 -12.55 0.16 -10.33
N ASN A 7 -12.31 1.36 -10.89
CA ASN A 7 -11.35 1.56 -12.00
C ASN A 7 -9.91 1.84 -11.52
N ALA A 8 -9.70 2.08 -10.23
CA ALA A 8 -8.39 2.39 -9.67
C ALA A 8 -7.46 1.16 -9.68
N SER A 9 -6.22 1.37 -10.12
CA SER A 9 -5.16 0.36 -10.02
C SER A 9 -4.65 0.26 -8.57
N TYR A 10 -3.90 -0.80 -8.24
CA TYR A 10 -3.18 -0.86 -6.96
C TYR A 10 -2.24 0.33 -6.79
N SER A 11 -1.59 0.77 -7.88
CA SER A 11 -0.71 1.94 -7.85
C SER A 11 -1.47 3.20 -7.46
N ASP A 12 -2.68 3.40 -7.98
CA ASP A 12 -3.47 4.60 -7.68
C ASP A 12 -3.96 4.58 -6.24
N LEU A 13 -4.39 3.41 -5.74
CA LEU A 13 -4.84 3.24 -4.37
C LEU A 13 -3.70 3.42 -3.36
N ILE A 14 -2.52 2.85 -3.63
CA ILE A 14 -1.34 3.03 -2.78
C ILE A 14 -0.90 4.50 -2.77
N ALA A 15 -0.88 5.16 -3.93
CA ALA A 15 -0.56 6.58 -4.01
C ALA A 15 -1.54 7.41 -3.17
N ARG A 16 -2.84 7.15 -3.27
CA ARG A 16 -3.88 7.80 -2.45
C ARG A 16 -3.62 7.60 -0.96
N ALA A 17 -3.35 6.36 -0.52
CA ALA A 17 -3.04 6.06 0.87
C ALA A 17 -1.87 6.90 1.41
N ILE A 18 -0.78 6.97 0.64
CA ILE A 18 0.41 7.75 1.01
C ILE A 18 0.08 9.25 1.06
N THR A 19 -0.63 9.78 0.06
CA THR A 19 -0.98 11.22 0.01
C THR A 19 -1.95 11.66 1.10
N GLN A 20 -2.79 10.75 1.59
CA GLN A 20 -3.72 11.04 2.68
C GLN A 20 -3.04 10.94 4.06
N SER A 21 -1.83 10.37 4.15
CA SER A 21 -1.11 10.30 5.41
C SER A 21 -0.49 11.66 5.75
N THR A 22 -0.55 12.04 7.03
CA THR A 22 -0.02 13.32 7.52
C THR A 22 1.47 13.49 7.21
N LYS A 23 2.22 12.40 7.14
CA LYS A 23 3.67 12.40 6.91
C LYS A 23 4.06 12.15 5.44
N GLN A 24 3.08 12.05 4.53
CA GLN A 24 3.30 11.67 3.12
C GLN A 24 4.12 10.39 2.94
N LYS A 25 4.03 9.49 3.93
CA LYS A 25 4.69 8.19 3.97
C LYS A 25 3.91 7.24 4.86
N LEU A 26 3.95 5.95 4.54
CA LEU A 26 3.31 4.88 5.29
C LEU A 26 4.22 3.66 5.36
N THR A 27 4.12 2.90 6.44
CA THR A 27 4.70 1.55 6.49
C THR A 27 3.82 0.55 5.75
N LEU A 28 4.39 -0.60 5.38
CA LEU A 28 3.64 -1.65 4.69
C LEU A 28 2.38 -2.13 5.45
N PRO A 29 2.42 -2.35 6.77
CA PRO A 29 1.21 -2.66 7.55
C PRO A 29 0.14 -1.56 7.46
N GLN A 30 0.54 -0.29 7.56
CA GLN A 30 -0.40 0.85 7.46
C GLN A 30 -1.05 0.95 6.07
N ILE A 31 -0.32 0.58 5.01
CA ILE A 31 -0.92 0.48 3.67
C ILE A 31 -1.98 -0.62 3.65
N TYR A 32 -1.78 -1.74 4.34
CA TYR A 32 -2.81 -2.79 4.44
C TYR A 32 -4.05 -2.30 5.20
N GLU A 33 -3.85 -1.67 6.35
CA GLU A 33 -4.91 -1.07 7.18
C GLU A 33 -5.74 -0.08 6.35
N TRP A 34 -5.08 0.85 5.65
CA TRP A 34 -5.77 1.83 4.80
C TRP A 34 -6.63 1.15 3.73
N PHE A 35 -6.16 0.07 3.10
CA PHE A 35 -6.94 -0.67 2.11
C PHE A 35 -8.20 -1.30 2.71
N VAL A 36 -8.10 -1.89 3.90
CA VAL A 36 -9.23 -2.49 4.62
C VAL A 36 -10.25 -1.42 4.99
N GLU A 37 -9.81 -0.28 5.51
CA GLU A 37 -10.68 0.81 5.95
C GLU A 37 -11.38 1.52 4.76
N ASN A 38 -10.62 1.85 3.72
CA ASN A 38 -11.05 2.78 2.66
C ASN A 38 -11.59 2.10 1.40
N VAL A 39 -11.31 0.81 1.20
CA VAL A 39 -11.74 0.10 0.00
C VAL A 39 -12.59 -1.11 0.41
N SER A 40 -13.91 -0.98 0.23
CA SER A 40 -14.92 -1.92 0.74
C SER A 40 -14.63 -3.39 0.40
N TYR A 41 -14.03 -3.64 -0.76
CA TYR A 41 -13.63 -4.99 -1.17
C TYR A 41 -12.63 -5.64 -0.20
N PHE A 42 -11.73 -4.91 0.46
CA PHE A 42 -10.69 -5.52 1.29
C PHE A 42 -11.10 -5.72 2.75
N ARG A 43 -12.27 -5.21 3.19
CA ARG A 43 -12.76 -5.29 4.58
C ARG A 43 -12.75 -6.72 5.14
N ASP A 44 -13.39 -7.65 4.45
CA ASP A 44 -13.50 -9.05 4.92
C ASP A 44 -12.26 -9.90 4.58
N ARG A 45 -11.21 -9.27 4.04
CA ARG A 45 -10.01 -9.94 3.52
C ARG A 45 -8.75 -9.63 4.32
N GLU A 46 -8.91 -8.94 5.45
CA GLU A 46 -7.79 -8.57 6.33
C GLU A 46 -7.02 -9.78 6.83
N HIS A 47 -7.71 -10.86 7.22
CA HIS A 47 -7.09 -12.06 7.78
C HIS A 47 -6.46 -12.99 6.74
N LEU A 48 -6.50 -12.64 5.44
CA LEU A 48 -5.84 -13.44 4.42
C LEU A 48 -4.31 -13.42 4.61
N PRO A 49 -3.64 -14.58 4.44
CA PRO A 49 -2.18 -14.68 4.55
C PRO A 49 -1.48 -13.66 3.64
N SER A 50 -0.44 -12.99 4.15
CA SER A 50 0.31 -11.97 3.41
C SER A 50 1.01 -12.51 2.15
N THR A 51 1.25 -13.81 2.09
CA THR A 51 1.89 -14.54 0.99
C THR A 51 0.95 -14.87 -0.18
N LYS A 52 -0.37 -14.71 -0.01
CA LYS A 52 -1.37 -14.99 -1.06
C LYS A 52 -2.38 -13.84 -1.18
N GLY A 53 -2.81 -13.54 -2.39
CA GLY A 53 -3.86 -12.55 -2.65
C GLY A 53 -3.40 -11.08 -2.71
N TRP A 54 -4.22 -10.18 -2.17
CA TRP A 54 -4.10 -8.73 -2.41
C TRP A 54 -2.89 -8.08 -1.73
N LYS A 55 -2.50 -8.55 -0.53
CA LYS A 55 -1.29 -8.11 0.16
C LYS A 55 -0.02 -8.39 -0.65
N ASN A 56 0.03 -9.53 -1.34
CA ASN A 56 1.14 -9.85 -2.25
C ASN A 56 1.17 -8.91 -3.46
N ALA A 57 0.01 -8.58 -4.03
CA ALA A 57 -0.10 -7.63 -5.13
C ALA A 57 0.35 -6.20 -4.72
N ILE A 58 0.07 -5.78 -3.49
CA ILE A 58 0.58 -4.50 -2.94
C ILE A 58 2.11 -4.51 -2.87
N ARG A 59 2.71 -5.54 -2.24
CA ARG A 59 4.18 -5.67 -2.15
C ARG A 59 4.83 -5.66 -3.52
N HIS A 60 4.28 -6.42 -4.46
CA HIS A 60 4.75 -6.43 -5.85
C HIS A 60 4.66 -5.05 -6.50
N THR A 61 3.55 -4.33 -6.32
CA THR A 61 3.35 -2.99 -6.91
C THR A 61 4.33 -1.97 -6.33
N LEU A 62 4.56 -1.99 -5.02
CA LEU A 62 5.51 -1.11 -4.33
C LEU A 62 6.93 -1.31 -4.85
N SER A 63 7.36 -2.56 -5.05
CA SER A 63 8.71 -2.85 -5.56
C SER A 63 8.85 -2.63 -7.07
N LEU A 64 7.78 -2.81 -7.86
CA LEU A 64 7.84 -2.73 -9.33
C LEU A 64 7.78 -1.29 -9.85
N ARG A 65 7.02 -0.40 -9.20
CA ARG A 65 6.77 0.95 -9.72
C ARG A 65 7.77 1.94 -9.14
N GLN A 66 8.52 2.61 -10.01
CA GLN A 66 9.54 3.60 -9.63
C GLN A 66 9.00 4.80 -8.83
N ARG A 67 7.69 5.07 -8.93
CA ARG A 67 7.06 6.16 -8.17
C ARG A 67 6.97 5.91 -6.67
N PHE A 68 7.31 4.71 -6.17
CA PHE A 68 7.33 4.41 -4.75
C PHE A 68 8.76 4.23 -4.27
N VAL A 69 9.15 5.01 -3.26
CA VAL A 69 10.49 4.98 -2.69
C VAL A 69 10.43 4.29 -1.33
N ARG A 70 11.34 3.33 -1.12
CA ARG A 70 11.52 2.66 0.15
C ARG A 70 12.64 3.34 0.94
N THR A 71 12.34 3.84 2.13
CA THR A 71 13.33 4.37 3.07
C THR A 71 13.35 3.52 4.34
N VAL A 72 14.53 3.22 4.85
CA VAL A 72 14.68 2.49 6.12
C VAL A 72 14.20 3.39 7.26
N ASP A 73 13.43 2.84 8.19
CA ASP A 73 13.07 3.56 9.40
C ASP A 73 14.30 3.65 10.34
N PRO A 74 14.79 4.87 10.67
CA PRO A 74 15.95 5.03 11.53
C PRO A 74 15.71 4.51 12.96
N THR A 75 14.45 4.37 13.37
CA THR A 75 14.07 3.86 14.70
C THR A 75 13.84 2.35 14.72
N ASN A 76 13.62 1.73 13.55
CA ASN A 76 13.38 0.30 13.45
C ASN A 76 13.84 -0.24 12.08
N PRO A 77 15.03 -0.85 11.98
CA PRO A 77 15.58 -1.31 10.70
C PRO A 77 14.76 -2.43 10.04
N TYR A 78 13.88 -3.10 10.79
CA TYR A 78 12.97 -4.12 10.27
C TYR A 78 11.70 -3.54 9.64
N ARG A 79 11.51 -2.21 9.74
CA ARG A 79 10.39 -1.49 9.11
C ARG A 79 10.94 -0.53 8.06
N SER A 80 10.20 -0.42 6.96
CA SER A 80 10.49 0.55 5.92
C SER A 80 9.31 1.48 5.74
N TRP A 81 9.61 2.75 5.54
CA TRP A 81 8.67 3.75 5.07
C TRP A 81 8.58 3.67 3.55
N TRP A 82 7.36 3.81 3.05
CA TRP A 82 7.06 3.98 1.64
C TRP A 82 6.50 5.38 1.42
N SER A 83 7.12 6.14 0.53
CA SER A 83 6.66 7.46 0.09
C SER A 83 6.53 7.50 -1.43
N LEU A 84 5.91 8.55 -1.95
CA LEU A 84 5.99 8.86 -3.37
C LEU A 84 7.39 9.40 -3.69
N ALA A 85 7.91 9.05 -4.87
CA ALA A 85 9.05 9.76 -5.44
C ALA A 85 8.64 11.23 -5.61
N SER A 86 9.44 12.14 -5.07
CA SER A 86 9.38 13.55 -5.47
C SER A 86 9.69 13.61 -6.96
N GLU A 87 8.82 14.27 -7.73
CA GLU A 87 9.03 14.54 -9.16
C GLU A 87 10.35 15.29 -9.41
#